data_AF-A0A5J5CE69-F1
#
_entry.id   AF-A0A5J5CE69-F1
#
_cell.length_a   1.000
_cell.length_b   1.000
_cell.length_c   1.000
_cell.angle_alpha   90.00
_cell.angle_beta   90.00
_cell.angle_gamma   90.00
#
_symmetry.space_group_name_H-M   'P 1'
#
loop_
_entity.id
_entity.type
_entity.pdbx_description
1 polymer ?
#
loop_
_entity_poly.entity_id
_entity_poly.type
_entity_poly.pdbx_seq_one_letter_code
_entity_poly.pdbx_strand_id
1 'polypeptide(L)'
;MFEEPLCCRDVHFPWLCVPQITSKSKESFWELIKSLLDAWSGWVVMLLIGLLSGTLAGVIDLAVDWMTDLKEGVCLSAFWYSHEQCCWTSNETTFDDRDKCPQWQKWAELMTGHAEGAGAYVLNYFLYVLWALLFSFLAVSLVRVFAPYACGSGIPEIKTILSGFIIRGYLGKWTLLIKTVTLVLAVSSGLSLGKEGPLVHVACCCGNLFCSLFSKYSKNEGKRREVSYYFPLKTLWRSFFAALVAAFTLRSINPFGNSRLVLFYVEYHTPWYMAELVPFILLGVFGGLWGTLFIRANIAWCRRRKTTQLGKYPVLEVIAVTGITAVLAFPNPYTRRSTSELISELFNDCGALESSQLCDYVNNPNMSRPVDDIPDRPAGPGVYNALWQLALALVFKIVITIFTFGMKVSKRKRMGNKV
;
A
#
# COMPACT_ATOMS: atom_id res chain seq x y z
N MET A 1 -6.11 -45.03 23.62
CA MET A 1 -7.10 -44.77 24.67
C MET A 1 -6.35 -44.06 25.79
N PHE A 2 -6.23 -42.74 25.69
CA PHE A 2 -5.61 -41.89 26.71
C PHE A 2 -6.71 -40.92 27.15
N GLU A 3 -6.99 -40.94 28.44
CA GLU A 3 -8.06 -40.18 29.08
C GLU A 3 -7.89 -38.67 28.84
N GLU A 4 -8.98 -38.03 28.41
CA GLU A 4 -9.15 -36.58 28.45
C GLU A 4 -9.38 -36.14 29.90
N PRO A 5 -8.64 -35.15 30.44
CA PRO A 5 -9.06 -34.51 31.67
C PRO A 5 -10.26 -33.59 31.38
N LEU A 6 -11.42 -33.97 31.91
CA LEU A 6 -12.63 -33.15 32.03
C LEU A 6 -12.36 -31.94 32.93
N CYS A 7 -11.98 -30.78 32.38
CA CYS A 7 -12.15 -29.51 33.08
C CYS A 7 -12.05 -28.30 32.14
N CYS A 8 -12.94 -28.20 31.14
CA CYS A 8 -13.06 -26.99 30.30
C CYS A 8 -14.35 -26.99 29.44
N ARG A 9 -15.47 -27.54 29.93
CA ARG A 9 -16.69 -27.62 29.10
C ARG A 9 -17.63 -26.43 29.19
N ASP A 10 -17.52 -25.54 30.19
CA ASP A 10 -18.50 -24.44 30.36
C ASP A 10 -17.90 -23.13 30.89
N VAL A 11 -17.02 -22.46 30.14
CA VAL A 11 -16.61 -21.07 30.45
C VAL A 11 -16.52 -20.23 29.17
N HIS A 12 -17.28 -19.14 29.12
CA HIS A 12 -17.38 -18.19 28.00
C HIS A 12 -16.06 -17.41 27.73
N PHE A 13 -15.07 -17.52 28.62
CA PHE A 13 -13.73 -16.92 28.50
C PHE A 13 -12.61 -17.91 28.88
N PRO A 14 -12.10 -18.69 27.91
CA PRO A 14 -11.02 -19.68 28.13
C PRO A 14 -9.64 -19.09 28.48
N TRP A 15 -9.51 -17.77 28.55
CA TRP A 15 -8.24 -17.05 28.77
C TRP A 15 -7.93 -16.79 30.25
N LEU A 16 -8.91 -17.02 31.12
CA LEU A 16 -8.80 -16.83 32.58
C LEU A 16 -8.35 -18.10 33.33
N CYS A 17 -8.14 -19.22 32.64
CA CYS A 17 -7.62 -20.43 33.27
C CYS A 17 -6.13 -20.28 33.60
N VAL A 18 -5.86 -19.81 34.81
CA VAL A 18 -4.56 -19.97 35.48
C VAL A 18 -4.36 -21.47 35.76
N PRO A 19 -3.21 -22.08 35.42
CA PRO A 19 -2.94 -23.46 35.79
C PRO A 19 -2.83 -23.58 37.32
N GLN A 20 -3.69 -24.39 37.95
CA GLN A 20 -3.49 -24.82 39.34
C GLN A 20 -2.38 -25.86 39.38
N ILE A 21 -1.25 -25.56 40.01
CA ILE A 21 -0.18 -26.53 40.27
C ILE A 21 0.27 -26.41 41.73
N THR A 22 0.26 -27.56 42.40
CA THR A 22 0.68 -27.80 43.78
C THR A 22 2.17 -27.52 44.00
N SER A 23 2.48 -26.87 45.13
CA SER A 23 3.80 -26.43 45.59
C SER A 23 4.89 -27.52 45.65
N LYS A 24 6.06 -27.25 45.04
CA LYS A 24 7.40 -27.75 45.46
C LYS A 24 8.49 -26.81 44.94
N SER A 25 9.44 -26.38 45.79
CA SER A 25 9.78 -24.96 45.89
C SER A 25 11.01 -24.37 45.16
N LYS A 26 11.86 -25.09 44.40
CA LYS A 26 13.01 -24.40 43.72
C LYS A 26 13.34 -24.81 42.27
N GLU A 27 13.16 -26.07 41.85
CA GLU A 27 13.19 -26.41 40.41
C GLU A 27 11.90 -25.96 39.68
N SER A 28 10.83 -25.73 40.44
CA SER A 28 9.51 -25.34 39.95
C SER A 28 9.44 -23.95 39.35
N PHE A 29 10.31 -23.00 39.72
CA PHE A 29 10.21 -21.63 39.18
C PHE A 29 10.63 -21.54 37.71
N TRP A 30 11.67 -22.29 37.30
CA TRP A 30 12.09 -22.37 35.90
C TRP A 30 11.06 -23.13 35.05
N GLU A 31 10.48 -24.21 35.58
CA GLU A 31 9.40 -24.94 34.91
C GLU A 31 8.08 -24.14 34.88
N LEU A 32 7.82 -23.30 35.89
CA LEU A 32 6.71 -22.36 35.92
C LEU A 32 6.91 -21.25 34.88
N ILE A 33 8.10 -20.63 34.81
CA ILE A 33 8.45 -19.65 33.78
C ILE A 33 8.35 -20.29 32.38
N LYS A 34 8.80 -21.53 32.21
CA LYS A 34 8.75 -22.25 30.94
C LYS A 34 7.31 -22.60 30.55
N SER A 35 6.49 -23.03 31.51
CA SER A 35 5.06 -23.29 31.36
C SER A 35 4.28 -22.01 31.02
N LEU A 36 4.58 -20.89 31.70
CA LEU A 36 4.02 -19.57 31.42
C LEU A 36 4.47 -19.05 30.05
N LEU A 37 5.76 -19.15 29.71
CA LEU A 37 6.28 -18.83 28.37
C LEU A 37 5.63 -19.70 27.30
N ASP A 38 5.35 -20.98 27.59
CA ASP A 38 4.66 -21.87 26.65
C ASP A 38 3.18 -21.49 26.48
N ALA A 39 2.50 -21.05 27.53
CA ALA A 39 1.13 -20.53 27.46
C ALA A 39 1.06 -19.19 26.71
N TRP A 40 2.03 -18.29 26.94
CA TRP A 40 2.10 -16.95 26.35
C TRP A 40 2.80 -16.89 24.99
N SER A 41 3.53 -17.94 24.60
CA SER A 41 4.32 -17.98 23.36
C SER A 41 3.52 -17.56 22.12
N GLY A 42 2.25 -17.94 22.03
CA GLY A 42 1.39 -17.54 20.92
C GLY A 42 1.09 -16.03 20.90
N TRP A 43 0.88 -15.41 22.05
CA TRP A 43 0.63 -13.97 22.16
C TRP A 43 1.89 -13.15 21.90
N VAL A 44 3.04 -13.61 22.40
CA VAL A 44 4.35 -12.99 22.14
C VAL A 44 4.68 -13.06 20.65
N VAL A 45 4.46 -14.20 19.99
CA VAL A 45 4.65 -14.34 18.54
C VAL A 45 3.76 -13.36 17.77
N MET A 46 2.48 -13.24 18.14
CA MET A 46 1.56 -12.30 17.48
C MET A 46 1.93 -10.84 17.71
N LEU A 47 2.42 -10.48 18.90
CA LEU A 47 2.95 -9.15 19.20
C LEU A 47 4.14 -8.81 18.29
N LEU A 48 5.10 -9.74 18.16
CA LEU A 48 6.28 -9.54 17.31
C LEU A 48 5.92 -9.44 15.82
N ILE A 49 4.96 -10.26 15.36
CA ILE A 49 4.44 -10.18 13.98
C ILE A 49 3.77 -8.81 13.74
N GLY A 50 2.92 -8.35 14.67
CA GLY A 50 2.27 -7.06 14.60
C GLY A 50 3.26 -5.90 14.54
N LEU A 51 4.25 -5.87 15.45
CA LEU A 51 5.30 -4.85 15.49
C LEU A 51 6.14 -4.83 14.19
N LEU A 52 6.58 -6.00 13.70
CA LEU A 52 7.39 -6.04 12.48
C LEU A 52 6.59 -5.69 11.22
N SER A 53 5.35 -6.19 11.10
CA SER A 53 4.52 -5.88 9.93
C SER A 53 4.11 -4.41 9.90
N GLY A 54 3.77 -3.81 11.06
CA GLY A 54 3.48 -2.39 11.17
C GLY A 54 4.69 -1.49 10.91
N THR A 55 5.89 -1.86 11.43
CA THR A 55 7.12 -1.10 11.12
C THR A 55 7.50 -1.17 9.65
N LEU A 56 7.43 -2.36 9.03
CA LEU A 56 7.70 -2.51 7.60
C LEU A 56 6.68 -1.77 6.73
N ALA A 57 5.40 -1.77 7.09
CA ALA A 57 4.38 -1.00 6.38
C ALA A 57 4.68 0.50 6.45
N GLY A 58 4.98 1.05 7.64
CA GLY A 58 5.30 2.47 7.79
C GLY A 58 6.57 2.89 7.04
N VAL A 59 7.60 2.04 7.03
CA VAL A 59 8.81 2.27 6.23
C VAL A 59 8.53 2.22 4.73
N ILE A 60 7.67 1.29 4.28
CA ILE A 60 7.25 1.22 2.87
C ILE A 60 6.49 2.48 2.48
N ASP A 61 5.55 2.94 3.30
CA ASP A 61 4.75 4.13 3.02
C ASP A 61 5.65 5.37 2.88
N LEU A 62 6.46 5.67 3.89
CA LEU A 62 7.39 6.81 3.87
C LEU A 62 8.35 6.75 2.67
N ALA A 63 8.87 5.56 2.37
CA ALA A 63 9.80 5.40 1.25
C ALA A 63 9.09 5.49 -0.11
N VAL A 64 7.82 5.07 -0.22
CA VAL A 64 7.02 5.20 -1.45
C VAL A 64 6.80 6.67 -1.74
N ASP A 65 6.36 7.44 -0.74
CA ASP A 65 6.01 8.84 -0.90
C ASP A 65 7.25 9.64 -1.29
N TRP A 66 8.34 9.51 -0.52
CA TRP A 66 9.62 10.15 -0.83
C TRP A 66 10.17 9.78 -2.23
N MET A 67 10.22 8.50 -2.59
CA MET A 67 10.74 8.11 -3.92
C MET A 67 9.80 8.47 -5.07
N THR A 68 8.50 8.63 -4.81
CA THR A 68 7.55 9.10 -5.83
C THR A 68 7.80 10.59 -6.11
N ASP A 69 7.96 11.39 -5.06
CA ASP A 69 8.23 12.82 -5.17
C ASP A 69 9.59 13.14 -5.79
N LEU A 70 10.58 12.25 -5.58
CA LEU A 70 11.91 12.35 -6.19
C LEU A 70 11.86 12.41 -7.74
N LYS A 71 10.79 11.93 -8.38
CA LYS A 71 10.61 12.09 -9.83
C LYS A 71 10.33 13.53 -10.25
N GLU A 72 9.76 14.34 -9.36
CA GLU A 72 9.33 15.71 -9.63
C GLU A 72 10.34 16.74 -9.14
N GLY A 73 10.95 16.50 -7.99
CA GLY A 73 11.88 17.44 -7.38
C GLY A 73 12.50 16.91 -6.09
N VAL A 74 13.17 17.81 -5.38
CA VAL A 74 13.82 17.54 -4.09
C VAL A 74 13.62 18.71 -3.14
N CYS A 75 13.62 18.42 -1.84
CA CYS A 75 13.64 19.43 -0.79
C CYS A 75 15.07 19.91 -0.52
N LEU A 76 15.29 21.23 -0.46
CA LEU A 76 16.62 21.81 -0.19
C LEU A 76 17.09 21.60 1.26
N SER A 77 16.17 21.57 2.23
CA SER A 77 16.52 21.44 3.65
C SER A 77 17.05 20.04 3.98
N ALA A 78 16.38 19.00 3.47
CA ALA A 78 16.81 17.62 3.63
C ALA A 78 16.34 16.76 2.44
N PHE A 79 17.28 16.02 1.85
CA PHE A 79 17.02 15.21 0.65
C PHE A 79 15.98 14.09 0.84
N TRP A 80 15.83 13.59 2.07
CA TRP A 80 14.94 12.46 2.40
C TRP A 80 13.52 12.87 2.80
N TYR A 81 13.17 14.16 2.73
CA TYR A 81 11.81 14.62 2.99
C TYR A 81 10.95 14.52 1.73
N SER A 82 9.73 13.99 1.90
CA SER A 82 8.68 14.06 0.89
C SER A 82 8.24 15.52 0.68
N HIS A 83 7.51 15.79 -0.40
CA HIS A 83 6.97 17.10 -0.70
C HIS A 83 6.11 17.62 0.47
N GLU A 84 5.18 16.80 0.97
CA GLU A 84 4.34 17.18 2.12
C GLU A 84 5.17 17.52 3.36
N GLN A 85 6.18 16.72 3.70
CA GLN A 85 7.03 16.95 4.87
C GLN A 85 7.90 18.21 4.71
N CYS A 86 8.39 18.48 3.49
CA CYS A 86 9.16 19.67 3.16
C CYS A 86 8.33 20.94 3.38
N CYS A 87 7.07 20.91 2.93
CA CYS A 87 6.18 22.07 2.97
C CYS A 87 5.48 22.24 4.32
N TRP A 88 5.42 21.19 5.15
CA TRP A 88 4.93 21.29 6.53
C TRP A 88 5.85 22.16 7.43
N THR A 89 7.14 22.25 7.10
CA THR A 89 8.14 22.95 7.93
C THR A 89 8.22 24.46 7.64
N SER A 90 7.56 24.96 6.59
CA SER A 90 7.59 26.39 6.27
C SER A 90 6.66 27.20 7.16
N ASN A 91 7.24 28.09 7.95
CA ASN A 91 6.56 28.98 8.91
C ASN A 91 5.89 30.21 8.25
N GLU A 92 5.72 30.22 6.92
CA GLU A 92 5.18 31.38 6.20
C GLU A 92 3.65 31.30 6.11
N THR A 93 2.99 32.27 6.73
CA THR A 93 1.55 32.38 6.94
C THR A 93 0.85 33.25 5.88
N THR A 94 1.44 33.45 4.71
CA THR A 94 0.85 34.33 3.68
C THR A 94 -0.15 33.56 2.82
N PHE A 95 -1.39 34.04 2.82
CA PHE A 95 -2.60 33.36 2.29
C PHE A 95 -2.62 33.12 0.76
N ASP A 96 -1.76 33.78 -0.02
CA ASP A 96 -1.73 33.66 -1.50
C ASP A 96 -0.66 32.69 -2.04
N ASP A 97 0.28 32.23 -1.20
CA ASP A 97 1.48 31.48 -1.66
C ASP A 97 1.71 30.13 -0.94
N ARG A 98 0.73 29.60 -0.20
CA ARG A 98 0.86 28.28 0.48
C ARG A 98 1.17 27.11 -0.47
N ASP A 99 0.77 27.21 -1.74
CA ASP A 99 1.11 26.21 -2.77
C ASP A 99 2.53 26.36 -3.34
N LYS A 100 3.17 27.52 -3.15
CA LYS A 100 4.56 27.75 -3.56
C LYS A 100 5.48 27.46 -2.39
N CYS A 101 5.69 26.18 -2.13
CA CYS A 101 6.66 25.71 -1.15
C CYS A 101 8.09 26.12 -1.59
N PRO A 102 8.70 27.18 -1.01
CA PRO A 102 9.93 27.76 -1.57
C PRO A 102 11.14 26.84 -1.40
N GLN A 103 11.07 25.91 -0.43
CA GLN A 103 12.11 24.91 -0.19
C GLN A 103 12.04 23.72 -1.15
N TRP A 104 10.90 23.52 -1.84
CA TRP A 104 10.75 22.45 -2.80
C TRP A 104 11.18 22.92 -4.19
N GLN A 105 12.20 22.26 -4.74
CA GLN A 105 12.77 22.63 -6.02
C GLN A 105 12.54 21.52 -7.02
N LYS A 106 11.90 21.85 -8.14
CA LYS A 106 11.80 20.93 -9.28
C LYS A 106 13.18 20.75 -9.91
N TRP A 107 13.38 19.62 -10.56
CA TRP A 107 14.70 19.32 -11.14
C TRP A 107 15.21 20.37 -12.13
N ALA A 108 14.32 20.94 -12.95
CA ALA A 108 14.72 21.98 -13.89
C ALA A 108 15.18 23.27 -13.20
N GLU A 109 14.51 23.66 -12.11
CA GLU A 109 14.84 24.84 -11.32
C GLU A 109 16.20 24.67 -10.65
N LEU A 110 16.46 23.49 -10.08
CA LEU A 110 17.74 23.14 -9.47
C LEU A 110 18.93 23.20 -10.46
N MET A 111 18.73 22.78 -11.71
CA MET A 111 19.81 22.74 -12.70
C MET A 111 19.99 24.03 -13.50
N THR A 112 18.89 24.74 -13.79
CA THR A 112 18.91 25.90 -14.70
C THR A 112 18.69 27.24 -14.00
N GLY A 113 18.29 27.23 -12.73
CA GLY A 113 17.98 28.42 -11.94
C GLY A 113 16.71 29.17 -12.37
N HIS A 114 15.96 28.64 -13.34
CA HIS A 114 14.74 29.25 -13.86
C HIS A 114 13.54 28.31 -13.62
N ALA A 115 12.51 28.80 -12.92
CA ALA A 115 11.30 28.03 -12.61
C ALA A 115 10.32 27.96 -13.80
N GLU A 116 10.34 28.97 -14.68
CA GLU A 116 9.37 29.12 -15.77
C GLU A 116 10.02 29.11 -17.16
N GLY A 117 9.36 28.45 -18.10
CA GLY A 117 9.77 28.41 -19.51
C GLY A 117 9.57 27.05 -20.16
N ALA A 118 9.54 27.04 -21.49
CA ALA A 118 9.41 25.80 -22.28
C ALA A 118 10.58 24.83 -22.04
N GLY A 119 11.81 25.36 -21.87
CA GLY A 119 12.99 24.54 -21.55
C GLY A 119 12.89 23.86 -20.19
N ALA A 120 12.41 24.56 -19.16
CA ALA A 120 12.23 23.99 -17.83
C ALA A 120 11.14 22.89 -17.81
N TYR A 121 10.04 23.10 -18.54
CA TYR A 121 9.00 22.08 -18.70
C TYR A 121 9.54 20.81 -19.37
N VAL A 122 10.25 20.95 -20.49
CA VAL A 122 10.83 19.80 -21.23
C VAL A 122 11.86 19.06 -20.38
N LEU A 123 12.67 19.77 -19.61
CA LEU A 123 13.68 19.18 -18.74
C LEU A 123 13.05 18.39 -17.57
N ASN A 124 12.03 18.96 -16.90
CA ASN A 124 11.27 18.26 -15.88
C ASN A 124 10.58 17.01 -16.45
N TYR A 125 10.02 17.13 -17.66
CA TYR A 125 9.38 16.01 -18.33
C TYR A 125 10.37 14.88 -18.63
N PHE A 126 11.53 15.21 -19.20
CA PHE A 126 12.57 14.24 -19.49
C PHE A 126 13.08 13.53 -18.22
N LEU A 127 13.34 14.28 -17.15
CA LEU A 127 13.81 13.72 -15.89
C LEU A 127 12.77 12.86 -15.18
N TYR A 128 11.49 13.26 -15.23
CA TYR A 128 10.40 12.45 -14.70
C TYR A 128 10.38 11.07 -15.38
N VAL A 129 10.47 11.02 -16.70
CA VAL A 129 10.53 9.78 -17.47
C VAL A 129 11.80 8.99 -17.15
N LEU A 130 12.95 9.65 -17.05
CA LEU A 130 14.23 9.01 -16.74
C LEU A 130 14.21 8.31 -15.37
N TRP A 131 13.74 9.00 -14.32
CA TRP A 131 13.61 8.44 -12.98
C TRP A 131 12.62 7.28 -12.94
N ALA A 132 11.47 7.42 -13.61
CA ALA A 132 10.48 6.34 -13.70
C ALA A 132 11.08 5.06 -14.34
N LEU A 133 11.81 5.21 -15.45
CA LEU A 133 12.49 4.10 -16.12
C LEU A 133 13.59 3.48 -15.25
N LEU A 134 14.36 4.30 -14.54
CA LEU A 134 15.42 3.83 -13.63
C LEU A 134 14.84 2.98 -12.48
N PHE A 135 13.79 3.45 -11.81
CA PHE A 135 13.14 2.70 -10.72
C PHE A 135 12.55 1.38 -11.21
N SER A 136 11.89 1.40 -12.36
CA SER A 136 11.32 0.21 -12.98
C SER A 136 12.40 -0.81 -13.38
N PHE A 137 13.51 -0.35 -13.98
CA PHE A 137 14.64 -1.19 -14.33
C PHE A 137 15.29 -1.86 -13.12
N LEU A 138 15.53 -1.08 -12.05
CA LEU A 138 16.09 -1.58 -10.80
C LEU A 138 15.16 -2.60 -10.12
N ALA A 139 13.86 -2.30 -10.04
CA ALA A 139 12.86 -3.19 -9.45
C ALA A 139 12.84 -4.55 -10.16
N VAL A 140 12.76 -4.56 -11.49
CA VAL A 140 12.71 -5.79 -12.29
C VAL A 140 14.02 -6.58 -12.20
N SER A 141 15.16 -5.89 -12.21
CA SER A 141 16.48 -6.51 -12.09
C SER A 141 16.66 -7.21 -10.75
N LEU A 142 16.27 -6.56 -9.65
CA LEU A 142 16.31 -7.14 -8.30
C LEU A 142 15.42 -8.38 -8.17
N VAL A 143 14.16 -8.32 -8.62
CA VAL A 143 13.25 -9.47 -8.59
C VAL A 143 13.80 -10.63 -9.42
N ARG A 144 14.34 -10.36 -10.61
CA ARG A 144 14.83 -11.40 -11.52
C ARG A 144 16.09 -12.10 -11.00
N VAL A 145 17.02 -11.36 -10.38
CA VAL A 145 18.32 -11.88 -9.94
C VAL A 145 18.21 -12.58 -8.59
N PHE A 146 17.53 -11.96 -7.62
CA PHE A 146 17.56 -12.43 -6.23
C PHE A 146 16.36 -13.29 -5.83
N ALA A 147 15.14 -12.90 -6.17
CA ALA A 147 13.93 -13.56 -5.68
C ALA A 147 12.77 -13.51 -6.69
N PRO A 148 12.72 -14.41 -7.69
CA PRO A 148 11.65 -14.39 -8.69
C PRO A 148 10.27 -14.73 -8.11
N TYR A 149 10.22 -15.32 -6.91
CA TYR A 149 8.97 -15.56 -6.17
C TYR A 149 8.35 -14.28 -5.58
N ALA A 150 9.10 -13.16 -5.54
CA ALA A 150 8.59 -11.87 -5.06
C ALA A 150 7.66 -11.17 -6.06
N CYS A 151 7.52 -11.69 -7.28
CA CYS A 151 6.75 -11.08 -8.35
C CYS A 151 5.23 -11.10 -8.10
N GLY A 152 4.55 -10.00 -8.45
CA GLY A 152 3.10 -9.84 -8.30
C GLY A 152 2.66 -9.54 -6.86
N SER A 153 1.35 -9.43 -6.63
CA SER A 153 0.79 -9.22 -5.27
C SER A 153 1.13 -10.38 -4.34
N GLY A 154 0.82 -11.60 -4.78
CA GLY A 154 1.07 -12.81 -4.03
C GLY A 154 -0.09 -13.32 -3.20
N ILE A 155 -1.22 -12.60 -3.17
CA ILE A 155 -2.47 -13.05 -2.57
C ILE A 155 -2.96 -14.39 -3.16
N PRO A 156 -2.97 -14.61 -4.50
CA PRO A 156 -3.43 -15.88 -5.06
C PRO A 156 -2.58 -17.06 -4.58
N GLU A 157 -1.26 -16.90 -4.58
CA GLU A 157 -0.33 -17.92 -4.12
C GLU A 157 -0.46 -18.17 -2.60
N ILE A 158 -0.67 -17.13 -1.78
CA ILE A 158 -0.98 -17.29 -0.35
C ILE A 158 -2.28 -18.07 -0.17
N LYS A 159 -3.34 -17.76 -0.93
CA LYS A 159 -4.60 -18.50 -0.89
C LYS A 159 -4.40 -19.97 -1.26
N THR A 160 -3.53 -20.28 -2.24
CA THR A 160 -3.19 -21.67 -2.56
C THR A 160 -2.41 -22.36 -1.44
N ILE A 161 -1.51 -21.63 -0.78
CA ILE A 161 -0.82 -22.12 0.42
C ILE A 161 -1.86 -22.42 1.48
N LEU A 162 -2.71 -21.48 1.86
CA LEU A 162 -3.80 -21.68 2.83
C LEU A 162 -4.83 -22.76 2.45
N SER A 163 -4.87 -23.19 1.19
CA SER A 163 -5.71 -24.32 0.73
C SER A 163 -5.03 -25.70 0.88
N GLY A 164 -3.74 -25.74 1.19
CA GLY A 164 -2.97 -26.95 1.50
C GLY A 164 -1.74 -27.16 0.62
N PHE A 165 -1.53 -26.32 -0.40
CA PHE A 165 -0.46 -26.50 -1.38
C PHE A 165 0.83 -25.80 -0.94
N ILE A 166 1.89 -26.56 -0.70
CA ILE A 166 3.14 -26.01 -0.18
C ILE A 166 4.04 -25.52 -1.32
N ILE A 167 4.24 -24.21 -1.44
CA ILE A 167 5.20 -23.60 -2.37
C ILE A 167 6.50 -23.25 -1.61
N ARG A 168 7.53 -24.08 -1.78
CA ARG A 168 8.81 -23.89 -1.07
C ARG A 168 9.50 -22.59 -1.50
N GLY A 169 10.00 -21.85 -0.51
CA GLY A 169 10.74 -20.60 -0.72
C GLY A 169 9.89 -19.36 -0.99
N TYR A 170 8.56 -19.50 -1.05
CA TYR A 170 7.64 -18.37 -1.28
C TYR A 170 7.59 -17.40 -0.09
N LEU A 171 7.48 -17.94 1.13
CA LEU A 171 7.47 -17.19 2.40
C LEU A 171 8.89 -17.01 3.01
N GLY A 172 9.93 -17.00 2.16
CA GLY A 172 11.32 -16.95 2.62
C GLY A 172 11.76 -15.56 3.11
N LYS A 173 12.82 -15.50 3.93
CA LYS A 173 13.43 -14.22 4.33
C LYS A 173 13.98 -13.40 3.15
N TRP A 174 14.48 -14.08 2.12
CA TRP A 174 14.95 -13.42 0.89
C TRP A 174 13.80 -12.86 0.05
N THR A 175 12.64 -13.53 0.02
CA THR A 175 11.47 -12.98 -0.65
C THR A 175 10.92 -11.79 0.11
N LEU A 176 10.92 -11.82 1.45
CA LEU A 176 10.58 -10.66 2.29
C LEU A 176 11.44 -9.44 1.91
N LEU A 177 12.78 -9.55 2.00
CA LEU A 177 13.70 -8.43 1.75
C LEU A 177 13.60 -7.87 0.32
N ILE A 178 13.55 -8.74 -0.68
CA ILE A 178 13.46 -8.27 -2.07
C ILE A 178 12.08 -7.69 -2.35
N LYS A 179 11.01 -8.28 -1.80
CA LYS A 179 9.65 -7.79 -2.03
C LYS A 179 9.43 -6.43 -1.38
N THR A 180 9.95 -6.16 -0.18
CA THR A 180 9.85 -4.84 0.43
C THR A 180 10.52 -3.79 -0.44
N VAL A 181 11.80 -3.95 -0.80
CA VAL A 181 12.54 -2.98 -1.64
C VAL A 181 11.92 -2.79 -3.01
N THR A 182 11.56 -3.89 -3.69
CA THR A 182 11.02 -3.83 -5.06
C THR A 182 9.59 -3.32 -5.11
N LEU A 183 8.81 -3.48 -4.04
CA LEU A 183 7.49 -2.86 -3.92
C LEU A 183 7.60 -1.33 -3.95
N VAL A 184 8.51 -0.77 -3.16
CA VAL A 184 8.69 0.68 -3.11
C VAL A 184 9.10 1.22 -4.48
N LEU A 185 10.13 0.63 -5.10
CA LEU A 185 10.58 1.02 -6.45
C LEU A 185 9.50 0.84 -7.53
N ALA A 186 8.69 -0.22 -7.47
CA ALA A 186 7.64 -0.47 -8.45
C ALA A 186 6.50 0.54 -8.35
N VAL A 187 6.06 0.89 -7.14
CA VAL A 187 5.02 1.91 -6.93
C VAL A 187 5.57 3.30 -7.31
N SER A 188 6.77 3.66 -6.85
CA SER A 188 7.39 4.94 -7.15
C SER A 188 7.69 5.15 -8.64
N SER A 189 7.88 4.07 -9.43
CA SER A 189 8.03 4.16 -10.89
C SER A 189 6.80 4.75 -11.62
N GLY A 190 5.66 4.92 -10.94
CA GLY A 190 4.44 5.47 -11.53
C GLY A 190 3.62 4.43 -12.31
N LEU A 191 4.00 3.15 -12.26
CA LEU A 191 3.14 2.07 -12.72
C LEU A 191 1.85 2.08 -11.89
N SER A 192 0.70 1.87 -12.56
CA SER A 192 -0.59 1.80 -11.87
C SER A 192 -0.72 0.47 -11.12
N LEU A 193 -0.06 0.40 -9.97
CA LEU A 193 0.04 -0.73 -9.05
C LEU A 193 -0.25 -0.24 -7.63
N GLY A 194 -0.88 -1.08 -6.80
CA GLY A 194 -1.14 -0.78 -5.40
C GLY A 194 -0.15 -1.48 -4.44
N LYS A 195 0.16 -0.85 -3.31
CA LYS A 195 1.00 -1.41 -2.24
C LYS A 195 0.27 -2.40 -1.33
N GLU A 196 -1.05 -2.24 -1.18
CA GLU A 196 -1.90 -3.05 -0.28
C GLU A 196 -1.80 -4.56 -0.50
N GLY A 197 -1.92 -5.00 -1.76
CA GLY A 197 -1.88 -6.43 -2.08
C GLY A 197 -0.54 -7.09 -1.72
N PRO A 198 0.60 -6.53 -2.16
CA PRO A 198 1.93 -6.96 -1.74
C PRO A 198 2.20 -6.90 -0.22
N LEU A 199 1.63 -5.93 0.51
CA LEU A 199 1.79 -5.80 1.97
C LEU A 199 1.24 -7.02 2.73
N VAL A 200 0.13 -7.60 2.26
CA VAL A 200 -0.39 -8.87 2.82
C VAL A 200 0.65 -9.99 2.74
N HIS A 201 1.38 -10.09 1.63
CA HIS A 201 2.44 -11.09 1.48
C HIS A 201 3.66 -10.77 2.34
N VAL A 202 4.05 -9.50 2.46
CA VAL A 202 5.10 -9.08 3.40
C VAL A 202 4.73 -9.50 4.83
N ALA A 203 3.50 -9.25 5.28
CA ALA A 203 3.02 -9.66 6.60
C ALA A 203 3.05 -11.19 6.80
N CYS A 204 2.62 -11.98 5.80
CA CYS A 204 2.72 -13.45 5.86
C CYS A 204 4.18 -13.94 5.96
N CYS A 205 5.11 -13.29 5.25
CA CYS A 205 6.53 -13.58 5.34
C CYS A 205 7.12 -13.25 6.72
N CYS A 206 6.70 -12.14 7.33
CA CYS A 206 7.03 -11.80 8.73
C CYS A 206 6.53 -12.87 9.71
N GLY A 207 5.28 -13.34 9.50
CA GLY A 207 4.72 -14.46 10.24
C GLY A 207 5.59 -15.71 10.17
N ASN A 208 5.98 -16.11 8.95
CA ASN A 208 6.84 -17.27 8.76
C ASN A 208 8.25 -17.09 9.36
N LEU A 209 8.82 -15.89 9.29
CA LEU A 209 10.12 -15.56 9.90
C LEU A 209 10.07 -15.78 11.43
N PHE A 210 9.09 -15.21 12.12
CA PHE A 210 8.98 -15.39 13.58
C PHE A 210 8.59 -16.80 13.97
N CYS A 211 7.66 -17.45 13.25
CA CYS A 211 7.35 -18.85 13.51
C CYS A 211 8.58 -19.78 13.36
N SER A 212 9.55 -19.42 12.51
CA SER A 212 10.80 -20.16 12.36
C SER A 212 11.80 -19.94 13.51
N LEU A 213 11.75 -18.77 14.16
CA LEU A 213 12.64 -18.41 15.27
C LEU A 213 12.27 -19.15 16.57
N PHE A 214 10.99 -19.44 16.78
CA PHE A 214 10.52 -20.21 17.93
C PHE A 214 10.59 -21.72 17.64
N SER A 215 11.47 -22.42 18.33
CA SER A 215 11.69 -23.88 18.18
C SER A 215 10.41 -24.72 18.34
N LYS A 216 9.46 -24.24 19.16
CA LYS A 216 8.12 -24.80 19.37
C LYS A 216 7.26 -24.90 18.11
N TYR A 217 7.37 -23.90 17.22
CA TYR A 217 6.63 -23.83 15.95
C TYR A 217 7.47 -24.30 14.76
N SER A 218 8.79 -24.12 14.83
CA SER A 218 9.73 -24.54 13.78
C SER A 218 9.81 -26.07 13.62
N LYS A 219 9.77 -26.83 14.72
CA LYS A 219 9.86 -28.30 14.71
C LYS A 219 8.54 -29.01 14.38
N ASN A 220 7.39 -28.35 14.56
CA ASN A 220 6.07 -28.95 14.39
C ASN A 220 5.29 -28.27 13.25
N GLU A 221 5.42 -28.81 12.04
CA GLU A 221 4.72 -28.26 10.87
C GLU A 221 3.20 -28.24 11.03
N GLY A 222 2.61 -29.22 11.74
CA GLY A 222 1.17 -29.25 12.04
C GLY A 222 0.72 -28.04 12.85
N LYS A 223 1.46 -27.70 13.91
CA LYS A 223 1.16 -26.55 14.79
C LYS A 223 1.42 -25.21 14.10
N ARG A 224 2.40 -25.14 13.19
CA ARG A 224 2.61 -23.98 12.31
C ARG A 224 1.44 -23.82 11.33
N ARG A 225 0.91 -24.92 10.79
CA ARG A 225 -0.28 -24.89 9.91
C ARG A 225 -1.55 -24.55 10.69
N GLU A 226 -1.72 -25.00 11.93
CA GLU A 226 -2.89 -24.59 12.74
C GLU A 226 -2.99 -23.07 12.90
N VAL A 227 -1.86 -22.37 13.05
CA VAL A 227 -1.83 -20.89 13.11
C VAL A 227 -2.24 -20.24 11.78
N SER A 228 -2.05 -20.90 10.65
CA SER A 228 -2.34 -20.35 9.32
C SER A 228 -3.67 -20.84 8.72
N TYR A 229 -4.14 -22.05 9.02
CA TYR A 229 -5.20 -22.75 8.27
C TYR A 229 -6.51 -22.93 9.04
N TYR A 230 -6.45 -23.12 10.36
CA TYR A 230 -7.64 -23.37 11.16
C TYR A 230 -7.94 -22.12 11.97
N PHE A 231 -9.08 -21.49 11.72
CA PHE A 231 -9.53 -20.30 12.43
C PHE A 231 -10.62 -20.64 13.48
N PRO A 232 -10.32 -21.34 14.60
CA PRO A 232 -11.25 -21.38 15.72
C PRO A 232 -11.40 -19.97 16.33
N LEU A 233 -12.50 -19.66 17.03
CA LEU A 233 -12.70 -18.35 17.68
C LEU A 233 -11.50 -17.88 18.52
N LYS A 234 -10.69 -18.81 19.06
CA LYS A 234 -9.46 -18.54 19.81
C LYS A 234 -8.33 -17.93 18.94
N THR A 235 -8.22 -18.25 17.65
CA THR A 235 -7.22 -17.62 16.77
C THR A 235 -7.67 -16.27 16.21
N LEU A 236 -8.99 -16.02 16.17
CA LEU A 236 -9.54 -14.71 15.79
C LEU A 236 -9.02 -13.61 16.73
N TRP A 237 -9.13 -13.80 18.04
CA TRP A 237 -8.62 -12.85 19.04
C TRP A 237 -7.11 -12.58 18.91
N ARG A 238 -6.34 -13.62 18.58
CA ARG A 238 -4.89 -13.49 18.34
C ARG A 238 -4.58 -12.68 17.09
N SER A 239 -5.33 -12.89 16.01
CA SER A 239 -5.20 -12.10 14.78
C SER A 239 -5.67 -10.66 14.94
N PHE A 240 -6.75 -10.44 15.70
CA PHE A 240 -7.23 -9.10 16.06
C PHE A 240 -6.18 -8.35 16.88
N PHE A 241 -5.58 -9.00 17.87
CA PHE A 241 -4.49 -8.40 18.64
C PHE A 241 -3.27 -8.07 17.78
N ALA A 242 -2.84 -8.97 16.89
CA ALA A 242 -1.75 -8.69 15.96
C ALA A 242 -2.07 -7.49 15.05
N ALA A 243 -3.31 -7.41 14.53
CA ALA A 243 -3.77 -6.30 13.70
C ALA A 243 -3.80 -4.97 14.49
N LEU A 244 -4.27 -5.00 15.73
CA LEU A 244 -4.27 -3.83 16.62
C LEU A 244 -2.85 -3.32 16.87
N VAL A 245 -1.91 -4.22 17.18
CA VAL A 245 -0.50 -3.87 17.39
C VAL A 245 0.12 -3.31 16.10
N ALA A 246 -0.15 -3.92 14.95
CA ALA A 246 0.33 -3.42 13.65
C ALA A 246 -0.20 -2.01 13.35
N ALA A 247 -1.51 -1.78 13.54
CA ALA A 247 -2.14 -0.47 13.35
C ALA A 247 -1.59 0.59 14.31
N PHE A 248 -1.40 0.24 15.58
CA PHE A 248 -0.79 1.14 16.55
C PHE A 248 0.66 1.49 16.19
N THR A 249 1.42 0.49 15.71
CA THR A 249 2.81 0.69 15.29
C THR A 249 2.90 1.59 14.06
N LEU A 250 2.04 1.35 13.06
CA LEU A 250 1.94 2.19 11.87
C LEU A 250 1.57 3.63 12.24
N ARG A 251 0.61 3.82 13.15
CA ARG A 251 0.25 5.14 13.69
C ARG A 251 1.42 5.81 14.40
N SER A 252 2.19 5.05 15.19
CA SER A 252 3.32 5.59 15.97
C SER A 252 4.47 6.06 15.09
N ILE A 253 4.64 5.47 13.90
CA ILE A 253 5.64 5.91 12.91
C ILE A 253 5.22 7.21 12.22
N ASN A 254 3.94 7.58 12.34
CA ASN A 254 3.34 8.84 11.91
C ASN A 254 3.92 9.46 10.63
N PRO A 255 3.75 8.82 9.46
CA PRO A 255 4.23 9.38 8.20
C PRO A 255 3.52 10.69 7.78
N PHE A 256 2.31 10.96 8.29
CA PHE A 256 1.42 12.02 7.77
C PHE A 256 1.15 13.19 8.72
N GLY A 257 1.55 13.15 9.99
CA GLY A 257 1.24 14.21 10.96
C GLY A 257 -0.25 14.37 11.30
N ASN A 258 -1.14 13.69 10.58
CA ASN A 258 -2.58 13.76 10.75
C ASN A 258 -3.01 12.94 11.98
N SER A 259 -3.91 13.51 12.79
CA SER A 259 -4.41 12.88 14.02
C SER A 259 -5.26 11.61 13.78
N ARG A 260 -5.56 11.30 12.51
CA ARG A 260 -6.48 10.26 12.05
C ARG A 260 -5.75 8.99 11.59
N LEU A 261 -6.25 7.83 12.00
CA LEU A 261 -5.68 6.49 11.77
C LEU A 261 -5.94 5.90 10.37
N VAL A 262 -6.86 6.49 9.60
CA VAL A 262 -7.38 5.95 8.34
C VAL A 262 -7.06 6.95 7.23
N LEU A 263 -6.51 6.44 6.13
CA LEU A 263 -6.08 7.24 4.96
C LEU A 263 -7.24 8.03 4.31
N PHE A 264 -8.47 7.55 4.46
CA PHE A 264 -9.69 8.19 3.95
C PHE A 264 -10.66 8.41 5.11
N TYR A 265 -10.59 9.57 5.75
CA TYR A 265 -11.61 9.98 6.71
C TYR A 265 -12.54 10.99 6.03
N VAL A 266 -13.83 10.71 6.03
CA VAL A 266 -14.88 11.60 5.52
C VAL A 266 -15.76 12.00 6.70
N GLU A 267 -15.93 13.30 6.92
CA GLU A 267 -16.81 13.82 7.96
C GLU A 267 -18.22 14.03 7.38
N TYR A 268 -19.18 13.21 7.79
CA TYR A 268 -20.55 13.32 7.28
C TYR A 268 -21.33 14.36 8.08
N HIS A 269 -21.53 15.54 7.51
CA HIS A 269 -22.33 16.60 8.13
C HIS A 269 -23.84 16.48 7.85
N THR A 270 -24.24 15.76 6.79
CA THR A 270 -25.64 15.59 6.40
C THR A 270 -26.03 14.10 6.27
N PRO A 271 -27.23 13.70 6.73
CA PRO A 271 -27.74 12.35 6.50
C PRO A 271 -28.17 12.16 5.04
N TRP A 272 -28.03 10.93 4.53
CA TRP A 272 -28.46 10.56 3.18
C TRP A 272 -29.99 10.51 3.03
N TYR A 273 -30.47 10.86 1.85
CA TYR A 273 -31.91 10.79 1.52
C TYR A 273 -32.23 9.49 0.77
N MET A 274 -33.44 8.94 0.96
CA MET A 274 -33.86 7.71 0.27
C MET A 274 -33.81 7.80 -1.26
N ALA A 275 -33.92 9.00 -1.83
CA ALA A 275 -33.78 9.23 -3.27
C ALA A 275 -32.35 8.99 -3.78
N GLU A 276 -31.32 9.19 -2.95
CA GLU A 276 -29.91 8.95 -3.28
C GLU A 276 -29.58 7.45 -3.39
N LEU A 277 -30.46 6.57 -2.89
CA LEU A 277 -30.32 5.14 -3.07
C LEU A 277 -30.35 4.74 -4.55
N VAL A 278 -31.13 5.44 -5.38
CA VAL A 278 -31.21 5.18 -6.83
C VAL A 278 -29.85 5.36 -7.52
N PRO A 279 -29.16 6.52 -7.41
CA PRO A 279 -27.82 6.67 -7.98
C PRO A 279 -26.79 5.71 -7.34
N PHE A 280 -26.89 5.37 -6.04
CA PHE A 280 -26.00 4.35 -5.45
C PHE A 280 -26.17 2.96 -6.07
N ILE A 281 -27.42 2.54 -6.34
CA ILE A 281 -27.69 1.27 -7.04
C ILE A 281 -27.13 1.32 -8.46
N LEU A 282 -27.36 2.41 -9.20
CA LEU A 282 -26.83 2.58 -10.55
C LEU A 282 -25.30 2.52 -10.56
N LEU A 283 -24.62 3.20 -9.63
CA LEU A 283 -23.17 3.13 -9.46
C LEU A 283 -22.70 1.70 -9.18
N GLY A 284 -23.42 0.93 -8.36
CA GLY A 284 -23.14 -0.49 -8.12
C GLY A 284 -23.25 -1.34 -9.39
N VAL A 285 -24.28 -1.11 -10.22
CA VAL A 285 -24.46 -1.80 -11.50
C VAL A 285 -23.33 -1.45 -12.48
N PHE A 286 -23.02 -0.15 -12.63
CA PHE A 286 -21.91 0.30 -13.48
C PHE A 286 -20.57 -0.27 -13.01
N GLY A 287 -20.29 -0.27 -11.70
CA GLY A 287 -19.10 -0.87 -11.12
C GLY A 287 -18.99 -2.37 -11.39
N GLY A 288 -20.09 -3.11 -11.33
CA GLY A 288 -20.13 -4.54 -11.65
C GLY A 288 -19.90 -4.85 -13.13
N LEU A 289 -20.50 -4.07 -14.03
CA LEU A 289 -20.29 -4.19 -15.48
C LEU A 289 -18.83 -3.89 -15.85
N TRP A 290 -18.27 -2.80 -15.33
CA TRP A 290 -16.86 -2.45 -15.50
C TRP A 290 -15.89 -3.44 -14.89
N GLY A 291 -16.15 -3.93 -13.68
CA GLY A 291 -15.35 -4.99 -13.07
C GLY A 291 -15.31 -6.25 -13.95
N THR A 292 -16.45 -6.64 -14.52
CA THR A 292 -16.52 -7.81 -15.42
C THR A 292 -15.73 -7.59 -16.71
N LEU A 293 -15.87 -6.43 -17.35
CA LEU A 293 -15.10 -6.09 -18.56
C LEU A 293 -13.59 -6.10 -18.27
N PHE A 294 -13.18 -5.44 -17.17
CA PHE A 294 -11.79 -5.37 -16.74
C PHE A 294 -11.18 -6.76 -16.51
N ILE A 295 -11.88 -7.63 -15.77
CA ILE A 295 -11.41 -9.01 -15.51
C ILE A 295 -11.26 -9.78 -16.81
N ARG A 296 -12.23 -9.69 -17.74
CA ARG A 296 -12.15 -10.38 -19.03
C ARG A 296 -11.01 -9.84 -19.90
N ALA A 297 -10.81 -8.53 -19.94
CA ALA A 297 -9.73 -7.88 -20.67
C ALA A 297 -8.35 -8.27 -20.12
N ASN A 298 -8.19 -8.25 -18.79
CA ASN A 298 -6.95 -8.66 -18.13
C ASN A 298 -6.64 -10.15 -18.37
N ILE A 299 -7.65 -11.04 -18.29
CA ILE A 299 -7.47 -12.46 -18.61
C ILE A 299 -7.07 -12.65 -20.09
N ALA A 300 -7.72 -11.93 -21.02
CA ALA A 300 -7.38 -11.97 -22.44
C ALA A 300 -5.93 -11.50 -22.69
N TRP A 301 -5.51 -10.42 -22.03
CA TRP A 301 -4.14 -9.91 -22.11
C TRP A 301 -3.13 -10.91 -21.52
N CYS A 302 -3.42 -11.51 -20.37
CA CYS A 302 -2.60 -12.56 -19.77
C CYS A 302 -2.47 -13.79 -20.67
N ARG A 303 -3.52 -14.18 -21.40
CA ARG A 303 -3.46 -15.26 -22.42
C ARG A 303 -2.62 -14.82 -23.62
N ARG A 304 -2.73 -13.57 -24.07
CA ARG A 304 -1.91 -12.99 -25.14
C ARG A 304 -0.42 -13.04 -24.80
N ARG A 305 -0.02 -12.68 -23.58
CA ARG A 305 1.37 -12.79 -23.10
C ARG A 305 1.96 -14.20 -23.19
N LYS A 306 1.14 -15.21 -22.91
CA LYS A 306 1.56 -16.62 -22.95
C LYS A 306 1.71 -17.18 -24.37
N THR A 307 0.94 -16.65 -25.32
CA THR A 307 0.88 -17.15 -26.70
C THR A 307 1.77 -16.36 -27.67
N THR A 308 2.07 -15.10 -27.36
CA THR A 308 2.87 -14.21 -28.21
C THR A 308 4.33 -14.13 -27.79
N GLN A 309 5.16 -13.52 -28.64
CA GLN A 309 6.58 -13.30 -28.34
C GLN A 309 6.85 -12.31 -27.20
N LEU A 310 5.83 -11.55 -26.76
CA LEU A 310 5.93 -10.62 -25.63
C LEU A 310 6.41 -11.31 -24.35
N GLY A 311 6.05 -12.59 -24.15
CA GLY A 311 6.53 -13.38 -23.02
C GLY A 311 8.03 -13.71 -23.03
N LYS A 312 8.75 -13.51 -24.15
CA LYS A 312 10.20 -13.78 -24.23
C LYS A 312 11.04 -12.70 -23.55
N TYR A 313 10.58 -11.45 -23.54
CA TYR A 313 11.32 -10.29 -23.02
C TYR A 313 10.53 -9.55 -21.93
N PRO A 314 10.31 -10.17 -20.76
CA PRO A 314 9.49 -9.58 -19.70
C PRO A 314 10.09 -8.29 -19.12
N VAL A 315 11.41 -8.13 -19.17
CA VAL A 315 12.08 -6.92 -18.68
C VAL A 315 11.81 -5.74 -19.62
N LEU A 316 11.93 -5.97 -20.93
CA LEU A 316 11.65 -4.94 -21.94
C LEU A 316 10.18 -4.54 -21.91
N GLU A 317 9.27 -5.50 -21.70
CA GLU A 317 7.84 -5.20 -21.53
C GLU A 317 7.61 -4.25 -20.35
N VAL A 318 8.23 -4.48 -19.20
CA VAL A 318 8.06 -3.61 -18.02
C VAL A 318 8.60 -2.21 -18.27
N ILE A 319 9.79 -2.10 -18.83
CA ILE A 319 10.40 -0.81 -19.16
C ILE A 319 9.56 -0.05 -20.20
N ALA A 320 9.05 -0.74 -21.23
CA ALA A 320 8.21 -0.12 -22.25
C ALA A 320 6.87 0.38 -21.68
N VAL A 321 6.20 -0.43 -20.86
CA VAL A 321 4.95 -0.02 -20.20
C VAL A 321 5.20 1.15 -19.24
N THR A 322 6.28 1.13 -18.45
CA THR A 322 6.65 2.28 -17.60
C THR A 322 6.92 3.53 -18.44
N GLY A 323 7.67 3.43 -19.54
CA GLY A 323 7.97 4.56 -20.41
C GLY A 323 6.71 5.19 -21.01
N ILE A 324 5.82 4.36 -21.57
CA ILE A 324 4.53 4.82 -22.10
C ILE A 324 3.69 5.46 -20.98
N THR A 325 3.67 4.84 -19.80
CA THR A 325 2.93 5.36 -18.65
C THR A 325 3.45 6.73 -18.23
N ALA A 326 4.77 6.89 -18.10
CA ALA A 326 5.39 8.14 -17.65
C ALA A 326 5.22 9.28 -18.68
N VAL A 327 5.35 8.96 -19.96
CA VAL A 327 5.12 9.90 -21.09
C VAL A 327 3.69 10.43 -21.08
N LEU A 328 2.71 9.54 -20.90
CA LEU A 328 1.30 9.93 -20.94
C LEU A 328 0.80 10.52 -19.61
N ALA A 329 1.43 10.18 -18.47
CA ALA A 329 1.00 10.64 -17.16
C ALA A 329 1.50 12.04 -16.79
N PHE A 330 2.64 12.49 -17.33
CA PHE A 330 3.21 13.79 -16.97
C PHE A 330 2.36 15.01 -17.37
N PRO A 331 1.71 15.05 -18.56
CA PRO A 331 0.93 16.23 -18.97
C PRO A 331 -0.29 16.52 -18.09
N ASN A 332 -0.84 15.51 -17.42
CA ASN A 332 -2.02 15.66 -16.57
C ASN A 332 -1.64 15.44 -15.09
N PRO A 333 -1.84 16.44 -14.20
CA PRO A 333 -1.42 16.35 -12.80
C PRO A 333 -2.12 15.20 -12.06
N TYR A 334 -3.39 14.91 -12.35
CA TYR A 334 -4.14 13.83 -11.69
C TYR A 334 -3.69 12.44 -12.12
N THR A 335 -3.21 12.27 -13.37
CA THR A 335 -2.63 10.98 -13.80
C THR A 335 -1.30 10.69 -13.13
N ARG A 336 -0.55 11.74 -12.81
CA ARG A 336 0.81 11.67 -12.24
C ARG A 336 0.82 11.27 -10.76
N ARG A 337 -0.19 11.70 -9.99
CA ARG A 337 -0.36 11.35 -8.56
C ARG A 337 -0.58 9.86 -8.33
N SER A 338 -0.24 9.39 -7.13
CA SER A 338 -0.54 8.02 -6.72
C SER A 338 -2.06 7.84 -6.58
N THR A 339 -2.55 6.61 -6.79
CA THR A 339 -4.01 6.36 -6.73
C THR A 339 -4.57 6.61 -5.32
N SER A 340 -3.78 6.35 -4.29
CA SER A 340 -4.15 6.62 -2.90
C SER A 340 -4.29 8.11 -2.61
N GLU A 341 -3.31 8.93 -3.00
CA GLU A 341 -3.37 10.39 -2.84
C GLU A 341 -4.53 10.98 -3.64
N LEU A 342 -4.72 10.53 -4.89
CA LEU A 342 -5.80 11.03 -5.74
C LEU A 342 -7.18 10.75 -5.14
N ILE A 343 -7.37 9.57 -4.54
CA ILE A 343 -8.62 9.24 -3.85
C ILE A 343 -8.77 10.08 -2.59
N SER A 344 -7.69 10.32 -1.84
CA SER A 344 -7.72 11.17 -0.64
C SER A 344 -8.14 12.59 -0.99
N GLU A 345 -7.54 13.17 -2.03
CA GLU A 345 -7.91 14.50 -2.52
C GLU A 345 -9.39 14.58 -2.92
N LEU A 346 -9.92 13.54 -3.57
CA LEU A 346 -11.31 13.51 -4.03
C LEU A 346 -12.31 13.41 -2.86
N PHE A 347 -11.88 12.88 -1.71
CA PHE A 347 -12.69 12.76 -0.50
C PHE A 347 -12.50 13.93 0.47
N ASN A 348 -11.55 14.83 0.22
CA ASN A 348 -11.34 16.00 1.06
C ASN A 348 -12.44 17.04 0.82
N ASP A 349 -12.99 17.57 1.91
CA ASP A 349 -13.97 18.65 1.87
C ASP A 349 -13.27 19.99 1.56
N CYS A 350 -13.88 20.80 0.69
CA CYS A 350 -13.34 22.11 0.33
C CYS A 350 -13.50 23.11 1.49
N GLY A 351 -12.41 23.36 2.23
CA GLY A 351 -12.37 24.38 3.28
C GLY A 351 -12.10 25.81 2.75
N ALA A 352 -12.27 26.80 3.63
CA ALA A 352 -12.01 28.22 3.33
C ALA A 352 -10.55 28.56 2.98
N LEU A 353 -9.62 27.66 3.33
CA LEU A 353 -8.16 27.85 3.19
C LEU A 353 -7.53 26.95 2.12
N GLU A 354 -8.32 26.16 1.39
CA GLU A 354 -7.79 25.11 0.51
C GLU A 354 -7.90 25.52 -0.97
N SER A 355 -6.73 25.78 -1.59
CA SER A 355 -6.57 26.29 -2.96
C SER A 355 -6.51 25.18 -4.02
N SER A 356 -7.20 24.05 -3.81
CA SER A 356 -7.21 22.98 -4.81
C SER A 356 -8.06 23.38 -6.03
N GLN A 357 -7.68 22.93 -7.23
CA GLN A 357 -8.47 23.18 -8.45
C GLN A 357 -9.90 22.58 -8.37
N LEU A 358 -10.13 21.61 -7.47
CA LEU A 358 -11.44 21.01 -7.21
C LEU A 358 -12.32 21.93 -6.33
N CYS A 359 -11.71 22.89 -5.63
CA CYS A 359 -12.37 23.81 -4.71
C CYS A 359 -12.52 25.23 -5.27
N ASP A 360 -12.27 25.42 -6.57
CA ASP A 360 -12.49 26.69 -7.27
C ASP A 360 -13.99 26.96 -7.49
N TYR A 361 -14.69 27.34 -6.42
CA TYR A 361 -16.08 27.77 -6.44
C TYR A 361 -16.17 29.30 -6.46
N VAL A 362 -17.17 29.82 -7.17
CA VAL A 362 -17.35 31.28 -7.25
C VAL A 362 -17.79 31.83 -5.89
N ASN A 363 -16.93 32.63 -5.27
CA ASN A 363 -17.20 33.29 -4.00
C ASN A 363 -17.84 34.67 -4.25
N ASN A 364 -19.03 34.91 -3.70
CA ASN A 364 -19.64 36.24 -3.75
C ASN A 364 -19.04 37.13 -2.63
N PRO A 365 -18.31 38.22 -2.95
CA PRO A 365 -17.62 39.04 -1.95
C PRO A 365 -18.57 39.81 -1.00
N ASN A 366 -19.88 39.84 -1.27
CA ASN A 366 -20.88 40.47 -0.41
C ASN A 366 -21.45 39.54 0.69
N MET A 367 -20.88 38.34 0.88
CA MET A 367 -21.37 37.37 1.86
C MET A 367 -20.62 37.49 3.19
N SER A 368 -21.34 37.80 4.27
CA SER A 368 -20.81 38.04 5.63
C SER A 368 -20.87 36.83 6.56
N ARG A 369 -21.19 35.63 6.06
CA ARG A 369 -21.22 34.38 6.84
C ARG A 369 -19.90 33.62 6.70
N PRO A 370 -19.43 32.94 7.77
CA PRO A 370 -18.27 32.05 7.70
C PRO A 370 -18.45 31.02 6.58
N VAL A 371 -17.35 30.67 5.92
CA VAL A 371 -17.31 29.84 4.70
C VAL A 371 -17.88 28.43 4.91
N ASP A 372 -17.94 27.96 6.15
CA ASP A 372 -18.24 26.58 6.53
C ASP A 372 -19.75 26.20 6.47
N ASP A 373 -20.66 27.18 6.31
CA ASP A 373 -22.11 26.97 6.48
C ASP A 373 -22.96 27.25 5.20
N ILE A 374 -22.35 27.31 4.01
CA ILE A 374 -23.07 27.68 2.78
C ILE A 374 -23.15 26.50 1.81
N PRO A 375 -24.31 25.82 1.69
CA PRO A 375 -24.52 24.77 0.71
C PRO A 375 -24.68 25.38 -0.69
N ASP A 376 -24.00 24.78 -1.65
CA ASP A 376 -24.12 24.97 -3.11
C ASP A 376 -23.68 26.33 -3.68
N ARG A 377 -22.40 26.43 -4.02
CA ARG A 377 -21.85 27.50 -4.86
C ARG A 377 -21.75 27.03 -6.32
N PRO A 378 -21.98 27.92 -7.31
CA PRO A 378 -21.74 27.55 -8.70
C PRO A 378 -20.25 27.24 -8.91
N ALA A 379 -19.99 26.14 -9.61
CA ALA A 379 -18.64 25.70 -9.96
C ALA A 379 -17.93 26.76 -10.82
N GLY A 380 -16.70 27.12 -10.43
CA GLY A 380 -15.82 27.97 -11.21
C GLY A 380 -15.20 27.24 -12.41
N PRO A 381 -14.49 27.96 -13.30
CA PRO A 381 -13.82 27.38 -14.46
C PRO A 381 -12.76 26.34 -14.09
N GLY A 382 -12.11 26.46 -12.92
CA GLY A 382 -11.13 25.49 -12.42
C GLY A 382 -11.75 24.11 -12.19
N VAL A 383 -12.96 24.04 -11.62
CA VAL A 383 -13.68 22.79 -11.36
C VAL A 383 -14.02 22.06 -12.67
N TYR A 384 -14.47 22.77 -13.70
CA TYR A 384 -14.73 22.15 -15.01
C TYR A 384 -13.46 21.59 -15.67
N ASN A 385 -12.34 22.31 -15.57
CA ASN A 385 -11.05 21.83 -16.05
C ASN A 385 -10.60 20.59 -15.27
N ALA A 386 -10.72 20.61 -13.94
CA ALA A 386 -10.41 19.47 -13.08
C ALA A 386 -11.27 18.25 -13.41
N LEU A 387 -12.59 18.41 -13.60
CA LEU A 387 -13.50 17.32 -14.00
C LEU A 387 -13.10 16.68 -15.33
N TRP A 388 -12.72 17.50 -16.32
CA TRP A 388 -12.22 16.99 -17.60
C TRP A 388 -10.89 16.24 -17.46
N GLN A 389 -9.94 16.78 -16.68
CA GLN A 389 -8.66 16.13 -16.43
C GLN A 389 -8.84 14.82 -15.63
N LEU A 390 -9.77 14.76 -14.68
CA LEU A 390 -10.13 13.56 -13.93
C LEU A 390 -10.77 12.50 -14.83
N ALA A 391 -11.65 12.89 -15.77
CA ALA A 391 -12.23 11.98 -16.75
C ALA A 391 -11.15 11.35 -17.65
N LEU A 392 -10.21 12.16 -18.14
CA LEU A 392 -9.04 11.66 -18.87
C LEU A 392 -8.17 10.74 -18.00
N ALA A 393 -7.96 11.10 -16.74
CA ALA A 393 -7.19 10.29 -15.80
C ALA A 393 -7.85 8.93 -15.53
N LEU A 394 -9.17 8.89 -15.39
CA LEU A 394 -9.96 7.67 -15.24
C LEU A 394 -9.75 6.74 -16.43
N VAL A 395 -9.94 7.23 -17.66
CA VAL A 395 -9.76 6.43 -18.89
C VAL A 395 -8.34 5.91 -18.99
N PHE A 396 -7.35 6.78 -18.76
CA PHE A 396 -5.94 6.40 -18.79
C PHE A 396 -5.61 5.31 -17.75
N LYS A 397 -6.03 5.49 -16.48
CA LYS A 397 -5.79 4.51 -15.41
C LYS A 397 -6.49 3.18 -15.70
N ILE A 398 -7.71 3.18 -16.25
CA ILE A 398 -8.42 1.95 -16.65
C ILE A 398 -7.63 1.19 -17.72
N VAL A 399 -7.18 1.89 -18.77
CA VAL A 399 -6.45 1.25 -19.87
C VAL A 399 -5.11 0.72 -19.39
N ILE A 400 -4.32 1.54 -18.69
CA ILE A 400 -2.97 1.16 -18.27
C ILE A 400 -3.00 0.05 -17.21
N THR A 401 -4.00 0.02 -16.32
CA THR A 401 -4.13 -1.05 -15.32
C THR A 401 -4.33 -2.43 -15.95
N ILE A 402 -5.06 -2.53 -17.07
CA ILE A 402 -5.21 -3.81 -17.79
C ILE A 402 -3.84 -4.35 -18.23
N PHE A 403 -2.93 -3.46 -18.65
CA PHE A 403 -1.59 -3.83 -19.08
C PHE A 403 -0.64 -4.06 -17.89
N THR A 404 -0.72 -3.27 -16.82
CA THR A 404 0.19 -3.40 -15.67
C THR A 404 -0.13 -4.62 -14.81
N PHE A 405 -1.41 -4.97 -14.67
CA PHE A 405 -1.79 -6.16 -13.92
C PHE A 405 -1.28 -7.44 -14.61
N GLY A 406 -0.77 -8.36 -13.78
CA GLY A 406 -0.30 -9.67 -14.26
C GLY A 406 1.05 -9.66 -14.99
N MET A 407 1.81 -8.56 -14.92
CA MET A 407 3.20 -8.53 -15.37
C MET A 407 4.04 -9.46 -14.50
N LYS A 408 4.36 -10.64 -15.02
CA LYS A 408 5.20 -11.62 -14.34
C LYS A 408 6.61 -11.58 -14.92
N VAL A 409 7.58 -11.24 -14.09
CA VAL A 409 8.99 -11.39 -14.45
C VAL A 409 9.29 -12.88 -14.49
N SER A 410 9.43 -13.42 -15.71
CA SER A 410 9.69 -14.85 -15.90
C SER A 410 10.97 -15.26 -15.20
N LYS A 411 10.95 -16.44 -14.56
CA LYS A 411 12.14 -17.05 -13.98
C LYS A 411 13.17 -17.22 -15.08
N ARG A 412 14.42 -16.76 -14.84
CA ARG A 412 15.55 -17.34 -15.56
C ARG A 412 15.47 -18.84 -15.29
N LYS A 413 15.19 -19.66 -16.30
CA LYS A 413 15.47 -21.10 -16.20
C LYS A 413 16.94 -21.17 -15.83
N ARG A 414 17.28 -21.41 -14.57
CA ARG A 414 18.61 -21.94 -14.26
C ARG A 414 18.65 -23.22 -15.07
N MET A 415 19.46 -23.22 -16.11
CA MET A 415 19.97 -24.43 -16.74
C MET A 415 20.79 -25.12 -15.65
N GLY A 416 20.08 -25.74 -14.70
CA GLY A 416 20.66 -26.64 -13.73
C GLY A 416 20.84 -27.95 -14.46
N ASN A 417 22.07 -28.44 -14.46
CA ASN A 417 22.45 -29.76 -14.96
C ASN A 417 21.35 -30.78 -14.67
N LYS A 418 20.90 -31.45 -15.74
CA LYS A 418 20.45 -32.82 -15.59
C LYS A 418 21.64 -33.60 -15.05
N VAL A 419 21.59 -33.99 -13.78
CA VAL A 419 22.25 -35.20 -13.29
C VAL A 419 21.18 -36.01 -12.60
#